data_AF-A0A947RB63-F1
#
_entry.id   AF-A0A947RB63-F1
#
_cell.length_a   1.000
_cell.length_b   1.000
_cell.length_c   1.000
_cell.angle_alpha   90.00
_cell.angle_beta   90.00
_cell.angle_gamma   90.00
#
_symmetry.space_group_name_H-M   'P 1'
#
loop_
_entity.id
_entity.type
_entity.pdbx_description
1 polymer ?
#
loop_
_entity_poly.entity_id
_entity_poly.type
_entity_poly.pdbx_seq_one_letter_code
_entity_poly.pdbx_strand_id
1 'polypeptide(L)'
;MKKRQKSKNIIIQILDIVGYGENKEDFADELLSLCQQQTLVDLVKSLPEEKRILLEKTSFSQTNPQNIEQVLNENFTEEMILQALKNATENIIKTYLQTISPHLSDTQKKNLQTYIQTFTQ
;
A
#
# COMPACT_ATOMS: atom_id res chain seq x y z
N MET A 1 -0.38 -16.31 -2.52
CA MET A 1 0.78 -16.04 -3.41
C MET A 1 0.40 -15.43 -4.76
N LYS A 2 -0.60 -15.94 -5.51
CA LYS A 2 -0.97 -15.41 -6.84
C LYS A 2 -1.40 -13.93 -6.89
N LYS A 3 -2.13 -13.43 -5.88
CA LYS A 3 -2.60 -12.03 -5.84
C LYS A 3 -1.46 -11.02 -5.68
N ARG A 4 -0.51 -11.28 -4.76
CA ARG A 4 0.66 -10.42 -4.54
C ARG A 4 1.53 -10.31 -5.80
N GLN A 5 1.77 -11.42 -6.50
CA GLN A 5 2.53 -11.40 -7.75
C GLN A 5 1.85 -10.55 -8.83
N LYS A 6 0.52 -10.64 -8.95
CA LYS A 6 -0.23 -9.79 -9.89
C LYS A 6 -0.06 -8.30 -9.56
N SER A 7 -0.17 -7.92 -8.28
CA SER A 7 0.05 -6.53 -7.84
C SER A 7 1.49 -6.07 -8.12
N LYS A 8 2.48 -6.93 -7.85
CA LYS A 8 3.89 -6.65 -8.14
C LYS A 8 4.12 -6.36 -9.62
N ASN A 9 3.56 -7.21 -10.49
CA ASN A 9 3.67 -7.04 -11.93
C ASN A 9 3.05 -5.72 -12.41
N ILE A 10 1.92 -5.28 -11.82
CA ILE A 10 1.31 -3.99 -12.15
C ILE A 10 2.26 -2.83 -11.80
N ILE A 11 2.87 -2.87 -10.62
CA ILE A 11 3.83 -1.85 -10.19
C ILE A 11 5.03 -1.83 -11.15
N ILE A 12 5.59 -2.99 -11.48
CA ILE A 12 6.72 -3.09 -12.41
C ILE A 12 6.39 -2.49 -13.78
N GLN A 13 5.19 -2.75 -14.32
CA GLN A 13 4.77 -2.16 -15.59
C GLN A 13 4.63 -0.64 -15.51
N ILE A 14 4.15 -0.09 -14.39
CA ILE A 14 4.14 1.36 -14.16
C ILE A 14 5.58 1.89 -14.14
N LEU A 15 6.49 1.20 -13.44
CA LEU A 15 7.91 1.56 -13.38
C LEU A 15 8.60 1.51 -14.76
N ASP A 16 8.23 0.55 -15.61
CA ASP A 16 8.68 0.48 -17.00
C ASP A 16 8.23 1.70 -17.80
N ILE A 17 6.94 2.06 -17.72
CA ILE A 17 6.37 3.18 -18.45
C ILE A 17 7.03 4.51 -18.06
N VAL A 18 7.29 4.70 -16.76
CA VAL A 18 7.88 5.95 -16.25
C VAL A 18 9.41 5.99 -16.41
N GLY A 19 10.01 4.92 -16.92
CA GLY A 19 11.45 4.84 -17.17
C GLY A 19 12.29 4.75 -15.90
N TYR A 20 11.78 4.09 -14.85
CA TYR A 20 12.52 3.88 -13.61
C TYR A 20 13.81 3.09 -13.90
N GLY A 21 14.97 3.65 -13.52
CA GLY A 21 16.28 3.13 -13.89
C GLY A 21 16.89 2.13 -12.91
N GLU A 22 16.32 1.99 -11.71
CA GLU A 22 16.86 1.11 -10.66
C GLU A 22 16.11 -0.24 -10.61
N ASN A 23 16.33 -1.01 -9.53
CA ASN A 23 15.71 -2.32 -9.35
C ASN A 23 14.20 -2.21 -9.09
N LYS A 24 13.41 -2.49 -10.14
CA LYS A 24 11.95 -2.46 -10.12
C LYS A 24 11.33 -3.53 -9.23
N GLU A 25 11.99 -4.67 -9.08
CA GLU A 25 11.51 -5.78 -8.26
C GLU A 25 11.57 -5.42 -6.77
N ASP A 26 12.69 -4.82 -6.34
CA ASP A 26 12.88 -4.37 -4.95
C ASP A 26 11.92 -3.23 -4.64
N PHE A 27 11.83 -2.22 -5.52
CA PHE A 27 10.87 -1.13 -5.35
C PHE A 27 9.43 -1.65 -5.23
N ALA A 28 9.03 -2.60 -6.09
CA ALA A 28 7.68 -3.14 -6.03
C ALA A 28 7.41 -3.91 -4.74
N ASP A 29 8.40 -4.63 -4.20
CA ASP A 29 8.25 -5.29 -2.90
C ASP A 29 8.20 -4.29 -1.73
N GLU A 30 9.04 -3.25 -1.75
CA GLU A 30 9.02 -2.17 -0.76
C GLU A 30 7.71 -1.41 -0.77
N LEU A 31 7.20 -1.05 -1.95
CA LEU A 31 5.92 -0.34 -2.09
C LEU A 31 4.76 -1.18 -1.55
N LEU A 32 4.73 -2.48 -1.86
CA LEU A 32 3.71 -3.39 -1.32
C LEU A 32 3.82 -3.52 0.20
N SER A 33 5.03 -3.58 0.75
CA SER A 33 5.25 -3.60 2.19
C SER A 33 4.78 -2.30 2.84
N LEU A 34 5.07 -1.15 2.22
CA LEU A 34 4.62 0.16 2.68
C LEU A 34 3.09 0.25 2.71
N CYS A 35 2.40 -0.25 1.67
CA CYS A 35 0.94 -0.31 1.67
C CYS A 35 0.40 -1.12 2.86
N GLN A 36 1.02 -2.27 3.17
CA GLN A 36 0.62 -3.09 4.31
C GLN A 36 0.88 -2.37 5.65
N GLN A 37 2.04 -1.73 5.81
CA GLN A 37 2.38 -0.97 7.01
C GLN A 37 1.42 0.22 7.20
N GLN A 38 1.13 0.97 6.14
CA GLN A 38 0.19 2.09 6.19
C GLN A 38 -1.23 1.61 6.53
N THR A 39 -1.64 0.46 6.01
CA THR A 39 -2.92 -0.17 6.38
C THR A 39 -3.01 -0.43 7.87
N LEU A 40 -1.95 -1.00 8.46
CA LEU A 40 -1.88 -1.26 9.90
C LEU A 40 -1.95 0.05 10.70
N VAL A 41 -1.21 1.08 10.27
CA VAL A 41 -1.23 2.40 10.90
C VAL A 41 -2.63 3.01 10.86
N ASP A 42 -3.32 2.94 9.72
CA ASP A 42 -4.66 3.50 9.54
C ASP A 42 -5.70 2.76 10.37
N LEU A 43 -5.63 1.43 10.43
CA LEU A 43 -6.47 0.60 11.28
C LEU A 43 -6.25 0.93 12.76
N VAL A 44 -4.99 0.99 13.22
CA VAL A 44 -4.68 1.35 14.61
C VAL A 44 -5.19 2.75 14.95
N LYS A 45 -5.02 3.73 14.06
CA LYS A 45 -5.55 5.09 14.27
C LYS A 45 -7.07 5.14 14.35
N SER A 46 -7.76 4.26 13.64
CA SER A 46 -9.23 4.17 13.66
C SER A 46 -9.80 3.56 14.94
N LEU A 47 -8.98 2.87 15.74
CA LEU A 47 -9.41 2.32 17.02
C LEU A 47 -9.77 3.44 18.02
N PRO A 48 -10.69 3.17 18.97
CA PRO A 48 -10.91 4.04 20.12
C PRO A 48 -9.62 4.30 20.90
N GLU A 49 -9.51 5.48 21.51
CA GLU A 49 -8.29 5.92 22.21
C GLU A 49 -7.81 4.92 23.27
N GLU A 50 -8.73 4.34 24.04
CA GLU A 50 -8.42 3.33 25.06
C GLU A 50 -7.71 2.10 24.47
N LYS A 51 -8.13 1.66 23.28
CA LYS A 51 -7.53 0.52 22.55
C LYS A 51 -6.19 0.90 21.92
N ARG A 52 -6.04 2.14 21.45
CA ARG A 52 -4.75 2.65 20.95
C ARG A 52 -3.70 2.71 22.05
N ILE A 53 -4.07 3.24 23.22
CA ILE A 53 -3.19 3.30 24.40
C ILE A 53 -2.77 1.90 24.84
N LEU A 54 -3.66 0.90 24.75
CA LEU A 54 -3.31 -0.49 25.04
C LEU A 54 -2.19 -0.98 24.10
N LEU A 55 -2.32 -0.73 22.80
CA LEU A 55 -1.32 -1.09 21.78
C LEU A 55 0.00 -0.33 21.95
N GLU A 56 -0.06 0.97 22.25
CA GLU A 56 1.13 1.81 22.51
C GLU A 56 1.88 1.37 23.77
N LYS A 57 1.14 1.07 24.86
CA LYS A 57 1.72 0.56 26.12
C LYS A 57 2.33 -0.82 25.99
N THR A 58 1.83 -1.67 25.10
CA THR A 58 2.44 -2.96 24.80
C THR A 58 3.78 -2.88 24.07
N SER A 59 4.31 -1.66 23.81
CA SER A 59 5.56 -1.43 23.08
C SER A 59 5.54 -2.09 21.70
N PHE A 60 5.15 -1.32 20.69
CA PHE A 60 5.32 -1.67 19.26
C PHE A 60 6.73 -2.17 18.90
N SER A 61 7.73 -1.92 19.75
CA SER A 61 9.12 -2.35 19.62
C SER A 61 9.42 -3.78 20.10
N GLN A 62 8.49 -4.48 20.78
CA GLN A 62 8.68 -5.86 21.25
C GLN A 62 7.58 -6.84 20.79
N THR A 63 6.79 -6.47 19.79
CA THR A 63 5.56 -7.19 19.46
C THR A 63 5.81 -8.59 18.88
N ASN A 64 5.37 -9.59 19.63
CA ASN A 64 4.99 -10.89 19.07
C ASN A 64 3.87 -10.64 18.02
N PRO A 65 4.07 -10.93 16.72
CA PRO A 65 3.12 -10.65 15.65
C PRO A 65 1.69 -11.11 15.94
N GLN A 66 1.56 -12.14 16.77
CA GLN A 66 0.29 -12.73 17.23
C GLN A 66 -0.61 -11.75 17.98
N ASN A 67 -0.05 -10.80 18.75
CA ASN A 67 -0.85 -9.84 19.53
C ASN A 67 -1.49 -8.77 18.64
N ILE A 68 -0.78 -8.33 17.59
CA ILE A 68 -1.30 -7.37 16.61
C ILE A 68 -2.41 -8.04 15.81
N GLU A 69 -2.16 -9.26 15.33
CA GLU A 69 -3.15 -10.05 14.60
C GLU A 69 -4.44 -10.26 15.42
N GLN A 70 -4.31 -10.61 16.70
CA GLN A 70 -5.46 -10.80 17.58
C GLN A 70 -6.27 -9.50 17.76
N VAL A 71 -5.62 -8.37 18.06
CA VAL A 71 -6.34 -7.09 18.22
C VAL A 71 -7.00 -6.68 16.91
N LEU A 72 -6.36 -6.89 15.77
CA LEU A 72 -6.97 -6.58 14.48
C LEU A 72 -8.19 -7.45 14.21
N ASN A 73 -8.10 -8.77 14.44
CA ASN A 73 -9.20 -9.71 14.23
C ASN A 73 -10.38 -9.49 15.19
N GLU A 74 -10.12 -8.99 16.41
CA GLU A 74 -11.17 -8.68 17.40
C GLU A 74 -11.92 -7.37 17.09
N ASN A 75 -11.31 -6.44 16.36
CA ASN A 75 -11.86 -5.09 16.17
C ASN A 75 -12.22 -4.77 14.71
N PHE A 76 -11.75 -5.55 13.74
CA PHE A 76 -11.98 -5.32 12.33
C PHE A 76 -12.44 -6.58 11.62
N THR A 77 -13.45 -6.44 10.77
CA THR A 77 -13.82 -7.50 9.84
C THR A 77 -12.82 -7.58 8.68
N GLU A 78 -12.78 -8.71 7.98
CA GLU A 78 -11.96 -8.84 6.76
C GLU A 78 -12.26 -7.74 5.74
N GLU A 79 -13.54 -7.36 5.57
CA GLU A 79 -13.95 -6.27 4.67
C GLU A 79 -13.37 -4.92 5.09
N MET A 80 -13.35 -4.61 6.39
CA MET A 80 -12.75 -3.36 6.90
C MET A 80 -11.24 -3.33 6.66
N ILE A 81 -10.56 -4.46 6.85
CA ILE A 81 -9.12 -4.59 6.57
C ILE A 81 -8.85 -4.41 5.08
N LEU A 82 -9.66 -5.03 4.21
CA LEU A 82 -9.53 -4.90 2.76
C LEU A 82 -9.79 -3.45 2.29
N GLN A 83 -10.77 -2.77 2.88
CA GLN A 83 -11.06 -1.37 2.57
C GLN A 83 -9.92 -0.45 3.04
N ALA A 84 -9.36 -0.68 4.23
CA ALA A 84 -8.20 0.06 4.71
C ALA A 84 -6.99 -0.16 3.80
N LEU A 85 -6.75 -1.41 3.36
CA LEU A 85 -5.69 -1.73 2.41
C LEU A 85 -5.87 -1.03 1.07
N LYS A 86 -7.10 -1.02 0.56
CA LYS A 86 -7.44 -0.29 -0.67
C LYS A 86 -7.14 1.20 -0.52
N ASN A 87 -7.62 1.83 0.55
CA ASN A 87 -7.42 3.27 0.80
C ASN A 87 -5.93 3.61 0.93
N ALA A 88 -5.17 2.84 1.71
CA ALA A 88 -3.74 3.02 1.88
C ALA A 88 -3.00 2.90 0.54
N THR A 89 -3.35 1.89 -0.26
CA THR A 89 -2.77 1.67 -1.59
C THR A 89 -3.09 2.82 -2.55
N GLU A 90 -4.34 3.26 -2.60
CA GLU A 90 -4.76 4.39 -3.45
C GLU A 90 -4.02 5.68 -3.08
N ASN A 91 -3.88 5.97 -1.78
CA ASN A 91 -3.16 7.14 -1.30
C ASN A 91 -1.67 7.08 -1.68
N ILE A 92 -0.99 5.96 -1.40
CA ILE A 92 0.44 5.80 -1.70
C ILE A 92 0.69 5.91 -3.22
N ILE A 93 -0.11 5.22 -4.04
CA ILE A 93 0.03 5.28 -5.49
C ILE A 93 -0.26 6.69 -6.00
N LYS A 94 -1.30 7.35 -5.50
CA LYS A 94 -1.61 8.74 -5.87
C LYS A 94 -0.46 9.68 -5.54
N THR A 95 0.11 9.58 -4.34
CA THR A 95 1.27 10.39 -3.93
C THR A 95 2.48 10.12 -4.80
N TYR A 96 2.76 8.85 -5.11
CA TYR A 96 3.84 8.47 -6.01
C TYR A 96 3.64 9.09 -7.39
N LEU A 97 2.46 8.90 -8.00
CA LEU A 97 2.14 9.45 -9.32
C LEU A 97 2.20 10.97 -9.36
N GLN A 98 1.71 11.65 -8.32
CA GLN A 98 1.81 13.11 -8.21
C GLN A 98 3.26 13.59 -8.12
N THR A 99 4.11 12.85 -7.40
CA THR A 99 5.54 13.16 -7.25
C THR A 99 6.29 13.02 -8.58
N ILE A 100 6.01 11.97 -9.35
CA ILE A 100 6.74 11.72 -10.60
C ILE A 100 6.16 12.47 -11.81
N SER A 101 4.87 12.82 -11.80
CA SER A 101 4.16 13.41 -12.94
C SER A 101 4.86 14.64 -13.57
N PRO A 102 5.45 15.58 -12.79
CA PRO A 102 6.20 16.70 -13.35
C PRO A 102 7.43 16.29 -14.17
N HIS A 103 8.00 15.11 -13.90
CA HIS A 103 9.20 14.58 -14.54
C HIS A 103 8.91 13.67 -15.73
N LEU A 104 7.63 13.34 -15.97
CA LEU A 104 7.24 12.50 -17.10
C LEU A 104 7.11 13.32 -18.38
N SER A 105 7.64 12.77 -19.47
CA SER A 105 7.33 13.25 -20.82
C SER A 105 5.85 13.01 -21.17
N ASP A 106 5.34 13.75 -22.16
CA ASP A 106 3.95 13.60 -22.60
C ASP A 106 3.64 12.19 -23.10
N THR A 107 4.61 11.54 -23.74
CA THR A 107 4.50 10.13 -24.16
C THR A 107 4.35 9.19 -22.96
N GLN A 108 5.16 9.38 -21.91
CA GLN A 108 5.06 8.56 -20.70
C GLN A 108 3.74 8.78 -19.95
N LYS A 109 3.27 10.04 -19.86
CA LYS A 109 1.95 10.36 -19.29
C LYS A 109 0.82 9.67 -20.04
N LYS A 110 0.85 9.73 -21.38
CA LYS A 110 -0.15 9.08 -22.24
C LYS A 110 -0.15 7.56 -22.05
N ASN A 111 1.03 6.94 -22.08
CA ASN A 111 1.17 5.49 -21.89
C ASN A 111 0.69 5.06 -20.50
N LEU A 112 1.00 5.84 -19.46
CA LEU A 112 0.55 5.57 -18.10
C LEU A 112 -0.97 5.67 -17.99
N GLN A 113 -1.58 6.69 -18.60
CA GLN A 113 -3.03 6.85 -18.63
C GLN A 113 -3.71 5.68 -19.34
N THR A 114 -3.20 5.28 -20.52
CA THR A 114 -3.71 4.11 -21.25
C THR A 114 -3.58 2.83 -20.43
N TYR A 115 -2.45 2.64 -19.73
CA TYR A 115 -2.24 1.47 -18.90
C TYR A 115 -3.23 1.40 -17.73
N ILE A 116 -3.42 2.51 -17.00
CA ILE A 116 -4.37 2.58 -15.87
C ILE A 116 -5.80 2.29 -16.32
N GLN A 117 -6.19 2.77 -17.50
CA GLN A 117 -7.53 2.52 -18.07
C GLN A 117 -7.85 1.03 -18.26
N THR A 118 -6.85 0.15 -18.38
CA THR A 118 -7.07 -1.31 -18.48
C THR A 118 -7.58 -1.95 -17.19
N PHE A 119 -7.53 -1.23 -16.06
CA PHE A 119 -7.96 -1.70 -14.75
C PHE A 119 -9.23 -1.01 -14.22
N THR A 120 -9.66 0.09 -14.86
CA THR A 120 -10.81 0.90 -14.44
C THR A 120 -12.05 0.70 -15.32
N GLN A 121 -12.03 -0.26 -16.24
CA GLN A 121 -13.19 -0.74 -17.01
C GLN A 121 -13.75 -2.01 -16.37
#